data_AF-A0A6J2MM22-F1
#
_entry.id   AF-A0A6J2MM22-F1
#
_cell.length_a   1.000
_cell.length_b   1.000
_cell.length_c   1.000
_cell.angle_alpha   90.00
_cell.angle_beta   90.00
_cell.angle_gamma   90.00
#
_symmetry.space_group_name_H-M   'P 1'
#
loop_
_entity.id
_entity.type
_entity.pdbx_description
1 polymer ?
#
loop_
_entity_poly.entity_id
_entity_poly.type
_entity_poly.pdbx_seq_one_letter_code
_entity_poly.pdbx_strand_id
1 'polypeptide(L)'
;MSEVGMTFNKTVQDPEKITADIKHQLMKEIRKFGRKYEKIFKLLEEVQGPLEVKKELVEFAIKEAARFKRRHLIQQLEEFLEKIHSDYFQDTPNM
;
A
#
# COMPACT_ATOMS: atom_id res chain seq x y z
N MET A 1 -19.94 -14.05 20.81
CA MET A 1 -18.90 -14.33 19.80
C MET A 1 -18.02 -13.09 19.74
N SER A 2 -16.84 -13.14 20.33
CA SER A 2 -16.04 -11.95 20.64
C SER A 2 -15.30 -11.41 19.41
N GLU A 3 -15.47 -10.10 19.21
CA GLU A 3 -14.57 -9.06 18.68
C GLU A 3 -13.65 -9.40 17.49
N VAL A 4 -13.81 -8.65 16.37
CA VAL A 4 -12.76 -7.70 15.90
C VAL A 4 -13.45 -6.58 15.09
N GLY A 5 -13.89 -5.54 15.79
CA GLY A 5 -13.92 -4.20 15.18
C GLY A 5 -12.52 -3.63 15.33
N MET A 6 -11.80 -3.40 14.23
CA MET A 6 -10.63 -2.51 14.28
C MET A 6 -11.10 -1.11 13.98
N THR A 7 -11.59 -0.42 15.02
CA THR A 7 -11.73 1.02 15.01
C THR A 7 -10.32 1.61 15.00
N PHE A 8 -9.97 2.32 13.94
CA PHE A 8 -8.80 3.19 13.92
C PHE A 8 -9.04 4.30 14.96
N ASN A 9 -8.69 4.03 16.22
CA ASN A 9 -8.87 4.98 17.30
C ASN A 9 -7.97 6.20 17.04
N LYS A 10 -8.65 7.34 16.85
CA LYS A 10 -8.12 8.66 16.52
C LYS A 10 -7.53 9.32 17.76
N THR A 11 -6.41 8.81 18.25
CA THR A 11 -5.64 9.45 19.33
C THR A 11 -4.15 9.37 19.00
N VAL A 12 -3.62 10.48 18.47
CA VAL A 12 -2.19 10.79 18.23
C VAL A 12 -1.34 9.56 17.90
N GLN A 13 -1.54 8.99 16.70
CA GLN A 13 -0.68 7.95 16.21
C GLN A 13 0.54 8.58 15.52
N ASP A 14 1.72 8.18 15.98
CA ASP A 14 2.99 8.51 15.33
C ASP A 14 2.94 8.02 13.86
N PRO A 15 3.04 8.91 12.87
CA PRO A 15 2.96 8.54 11.45
C PRO A 15 4.04 7.52 11.07
N GLU A 16 5.19 7.51 11.75
CA GLU A 16 6.24 6.51 11.54
C GLU A 16 5.78 5.12 11.98
N LYS A 17 5.07 5.04 13.13
CA LYS A 17 4.54 3.78 13.65
C LYS A 17 3.46 3.20 12.76
N ILE A 18 2.56 4.04 12.23
CA ILE A 18 1.54 3.60 11.25
C ILE A 18 2.22 3.05 10.00
N THR A 19 3.17 3.80 9.44
CA THR A 19 3.91 3.40 8.24
C THR A 19 4.66 2.09 8.45
N ALA A 20 5.28 1.91 9.62
CA ALA A 20 5.95 0.67 9.98
C ALA A 20 4.99 -0.52 10.07
N ASP A 21 3.79 -0.33 10.63
CA ASP A 21 2.77 -1.39 10.70
C ASP A 21 2.28 -1.77 9.31
N ILE A 22 2.00 -0.80 8.45
CA ILE A 22 1.59 -1.05 7.06
C ILE A 22 2.69 -1.81 6.31
N LYS A 23 3.96 -1.38 6.42
CA LYS A 23 5.11 -2.09 5.83
C LYS A 23 5.17 -3.54 6.33
N HIS A 24 4.94 -3.77 7.62
CA HIS A 24 4.91 -5.11 8.21
C HIS A 24 3.77 -5.99 7.65
N GLN A 25 2.57 -5.42 7.49
CA GLN A 25 1.42 -6.13 6.91
C GLN A 25 1.65 -6.45 5.42
N LEU A 26 2.20 -5.51 4.65
CA LEU A 26 2.58 -5.72 3.25
C LEU A 26 3.57 -6.88 3.12
N MET A 27 4.64 -6.92 3.94
CA MET A 27 5.58 -8.04 3.94
C MET A 27 4.89 -9.38 4.20
N LYS A 28 3.96 -9.43 5.17
CA LYS A 28 3.20 -10.65 5.49
C LYS A 28 2.36 -11.14 4.32
N GLU A 29 1.64 -10.25 3.64
CA GLU A 29 0.79 -10.63 2.52
C GLU A 29 1.61 -11.01 1.26
N ILE A 30 2.69 -10.29 0.95
CA ILE A 30 3.58 -10.58 -0.20
C ILE A 30 4.23 -11.96 -0.09
N ARG A 31 4.59 -12.37 1.13
CA ARG A 31 5.22 -13.67 1.41
C ARG A 31 4.26 -14.84 1.21
N LYS A 32 2.94 -14.65 1.37
CA LYS A 32 1.95 -15.73 1.24
C LYS A 32 1.87 -16.21 -0.22
N PHE A 33 2.32 -17.43 -0.46
CA PHE A 33 2.23 -18.08 -1.76
C PHE A 33 0.80 -18.54 -2.06
N GLY A 34 0.35 -18.42 -3.32
CA GLY A 34 -0.92 -18.98 -3.79
C GLY A 34 -2.19 -18.23 -3.37
N ARG A 35 -2.08 -17.02 -2.81
CA ARG A 35 -3.24 -16.17 -2.46
C ARG A 35 -3.39 -15.00 -3.44
N LYS A 36 -4.64 -14.54 -3.60
CA LYS A 36 -4.92 -13.29 -4.32
C LYS A 36 -4.35 -12.10 -3.56
N TYR A 37 -3.79 -11.14 -4.29
CA TYR A 37 -3.14 -9.94 -3.74
C TYR A 37 -4.11 -8.83 -3.32
N GLU A 38 -5.43 -9.08 -3.32
CA GLU A 38 -6.46 -8.10 -3.00
C GLU A 38 -6.22 -7.36 -1.66
N LYS A 39 -5.70 -8.06 -0.65
CA LYS A 39 -5.38 -7.45 0.65
C LYS A 39 -4.24 -6.42 0.58
N ILE A 40 -3.29 -6.60 -0.34
CA ILE A 40 -2.19 -5.66 -0.55
C ILE A 40 -2.75 -4.34 -1.08
N PHE A 41 -3.62 -4.41 -2.09
CA PHE A 41 -4.22 -3.21 -2.69
C PHE A 41 -5.16 -2.48 -1.73
N LYS A 42 -5.96 -3.21 -0.94
CA LYS A 42 -6.79 -2.60 0.12
C LYS A 42 -5.94 -1.84 1.13
N LEU A 43 -4.83 -2.43 1.60
CA LEU A 43 -3.91 -1.75 2.52
C LEU A 43 -3.33 -0.47 1.90
N LEU A 44 -2.98 -0.49 0.61
CA LEU A 44 -2.44 0.67 -0.09
C LEU A 44 -3.50 1.75 -0.35
N GLU A 45 -4.75 1.36 -0.62
CA GLU A 45 -5.89 2.28 -0.79
C GLU A 45 -6.30 2.97 0.50
N GLU A 46 -6.23 2.25 1.63
CA GLU A 46 -6.58 2.76 2.97
C GLU A 46 -5.52 3.70 3.57
N VAL A 47 -4.34 3.85 2.95
CA VAL A 47 -3.31 4.81 3.38
C VAL A 47 -3.88 6.23 3.29
N GLN A 48 -4.13 6.81 4.46
CA GLN A 48 -4.45 8.23 4.59
C GLN A 48 -3.16 9.02 4.80
N GLY A 49 -2.92 10.04 3.98
CA GLY A 49 -1.75 10.89 4.11
C GLY A 49 -1.33 11.54 2.80
N PRO A 50 -0.18 12.24 2.79
CA PRO A 50 0.40 12.78 1.56
C PRO A 50 0.64 11.67 0.54
N LEU A 51 0.49 12.01 -0.74
CA LEU A 51 0.71 11.06 -1.82
C LEU A 51 2.07 10.37 -1.74
N GLU A 52 3.10 11.13 -1.37
CA GLU A 52 4.47 10.63 -1.25
C GLU A 52 4.55 9.40 -0.33
N VAL A 53 3.75 9.38 0.75
CA VAL A 53 3.69 8.24 1.68
C VAL A 53 3.09 7.01 1.00
N LYS A 54 2.01 7.18 0.24
CA LYS A 54 1.38 6.09 -0.52
C LYS A 54 2.34 5.57 -1.58
N LYS A 55 3.03 6.44 -2.31
CA LYS A 55 4.05 6.09 -3.30
C LYS A 55 5.20 5.30 -2.67
N GLU A 56 5.75 5.76 -1.55
CA GLU A 56 6.84 5.07 -0.85
C GLU A 56 6.43 3.64 -0.45
N LEU A 57 5.19 3.45 0.00
CA LEU A 57 4.65 2.14 0.36
C LEU A 57 4.47 1.21 -0.86
N VAL A 58 4.05 1.75 -2.00
CA VAL A 58 3.95 0.97 -3.26
C VAL A 58 5.35 0.56 -3.74
N GLU A 59 6.31 1.48 -3.77
CA GLU A 59 7.70 1.17 -4.15
C GLU A 59 8.34 0.14 -3.22
N PHE A 60 8.06 0.25 -1.92
CA PHE A 60 8.45 -0.75 -0.93
C PHE A 60 7.85 -2.13 -1.25
N ALA A 61 6.56 -2.20 -1.56
CA ALA A 61 5.89 -3.44 -1.93
C ALA A 61 6.47 -4.07 -3.21
N ILE A 62 6.83 -3.26 -4.22
CA ILE A 62 7.50 -3.72 -5.45
C ILE A 62 8.85 -4.35 -5.13
N LYS A 63 9.68 -3.68 -4.31
CA LYS A 63 10.99 -4.18 -3.89
C LYS A 63 10.88 -5.52 -3.16
N GLU A 64 9.93 -5.66 -2.24
CA GLU A 64 9.70 -6.91 -1.53
C GLU A 64 9.13 -8.01 -2.46
N ALA A 65 8.19 -7.67 -3.34
CA ALA A 65 7.65 -8.60 -4.34
C ALA A 65 8.76 -9.13 -5.28
N ALA A 66 9.72 -8.29 -5.66
CA ALA A 66 10.90 -8.66 -6.43
C ALA A 66 11.80 -9.66 -5.69
N ARG A 67 12.03 -9.46 -4.38
CA ARG A 67 12.77 -10.43 -3.55
C ARG A 67 12.15 -11.82 -3.55
N PHE A 68 10.82 -11.89 -3.57
CA PHE A 68 10.06 -13.15 -3.64
C PHE A 68 9.68 -13.59 -5.06
N LYS A 69 10.23 -12.93 -6.10
CA LYS A 69 10.00 -13.23 -7.52
C LYS A 69 8.51 -13.24 -7.91
N ARG A 70 7.68 -12.39 -7.27
CA ARG A 70 6.23 -12.28 -7.50
C ARG A 70 5.91 -11.45 -8.75
N ARG A 71 6.35 -11.89 -9.93
CA ARG A 71 6.27 -11.09 -11.19
C ARG A 71 4.89 -10.50 -11.49
N HIS A 72 3.82 -11.29 -11.34
CA HIS A 72 2.47 -10.79 -11.57
C HIS A 72 2.06 -9.70 -10.57
N LEU A 73 2.45 -9.80 -9.30
CA LEU A 73 2.21 -8.75 -8.31
C LEU A 73 2.98 -7.48 -8.66
N ILE A 74 4.24 -7.62 -9.10
CA ILE A 74 5.07 -6.47 -9.49
C ILE A 74 4.37 -5.67 -10.59
N GLN A 75 3.91 -6.34 -11.65
CA GLN A 75 3.17 -5.69 -12.73
C GLN A 75 1.93 -4.95 -12.22
N GLN A 76 1.13 -5.60 -11.36
CA GLN A 76 -0.07 -4.96 -10.80
C GLN A 76 0.25 -3.75 -9.91
N LEU A 77 1.38 -3.79 -9.18
CA LEU A 77 1.83 -2.66 -8.35
C LEU A 77 2.40 -1.51 -9.19
N GLU A 78 3.11 -1.81 -10.27
CA GLU A 78 3.58 -0.80 -11.24
C GLU A 78 2.40 -0.11 -11.92
N GLU A 79 1.38 -0.86 -12.37
CA GLU A 79 0.14 -0.29 -12.92
C GLU A 79 -0.60 0.58 -11.89
N PHE A 80 -0.60 0.18 -10.62
CA PHE A 80 -1.20 0.96 -9.54
C PHE A 80 -0.42 2.26 -9.27
N LEU A 81 0.92 2.21 -9.34
CA LEU A 81 1.78 3.39 -9.19
C LEU A 81 1.58 4.39 -10.33
N GLU A 82 1.45 3.90 -11.57
CA GLU A 82 1.15 4.74 -12.73
C GLU A 82 -0.23 5.42 -12.62
N LYS A 83 -1.27 4.68 -12.18
CA LYS A 83 -2.61 5.24 -11.94
C LYS A 83 -2.59 6.35 -10.90
N ILE A 84 -1.87 6.10 -9.80
CA ILE A 84 -1.57 7.12 -8.81
C ILE A 84 -1.00 8.33 -9.54
N HIS A 85 0.12 8.21 -10.24
CA HIS A 85 0.76 9.32 -10.93
C HIS A 85 -0.15 10.07 -11.93
N SER A 86 -0.96 9.35 -12.71
CA SER A 86 -1.84 9.95 -13.71
C SER A 86 -2.98 10.76 -13.11
N ASP A 87 -3.57 10.28 -12.01
CA ASP A 87 -4.68 10.97 -11.34
C ASP A 87 -4.24 12.36 -10.85
N TYR A 88 -2.98 12.53 -10.43
CA TYR A 88 -2.45 13.83 -10.01
C TYR A 88 -2.07 14.76 -11.18
N PHE A 89 -1.68 14.21 -12.33
CA PHE A 89 -1.37 15.03 -13.51
C PHE A 89 -2.63 15.57 -14.20
N GLN A 90 -3.82 15.05 -13.92
CA GLN A 90 -5.09 15.61 -14.41
C GLN A 90 -5.63 16.76 -13.54
N ASP A 91 -5.17 16.87 -12.29
CA ASP A 91 -5.57 17.93 -11.35
C ASP A 91 -4.70 19.19 -11.40
N THR A 92 -3.63 19.21 -12.20
CA THR A 92 -2.94 20.47 -12.54
C THR A 92 -3.69 21.14 -13.70
N PRO A 93 -4.43 22.25 -13.49
CA PRO A 93 -4.94 23.01 -14.61
C PRO A 93 -3.75 23.54 -15.38
N ASN A 94 -3.73 23.32 -16.70
CA ASN A 94 -2.79 23.89 -17.67
C ASN A 94 -2.10 25.17 -17.13
N MET A 95 -0.80 25.06 -16.82
CA MET A 95 0.07 26.23 -16.79
C MET A 95 0.42 26.65 -18.21
#